data_AF-A0A166QGP1-F1
#
_entry.id   AF-A0A166QGP1-F1
#
_cell.length_a   1.000
_cell.length_b   1.000
_cell.length_c   1.000
_cell.angle_alpha   90.00
_cell.angle_beta   90.00
_cell.angle_gamma   90.00
#
_symmetry.space_group_name_H-M   'P 1'
#
loop_
_entity.id
_entity.type
_entity.pdbx_description
1 polymer ?
#
loop_
_entity_poly.entity_id
_entity_poly.type
_entity_poly.pdbx_seq_one_letter_code
_entity_poly.pdbx_strand_id
1 'polypeptide(L)'
;MKQGARLPYCVKLLCDGHSCYRSHRTDDPERKYVRGCIVNTIIGIVEQGGADVPGLPDNILPKRLVPMPPTTISRFFSSSEEDGVRE
;
A
#
# COMPACT_ATOMS: atom_id res chain seq x y z
N MET A 1 11.86 -4.73 -2.63
CA MET A 1 12.83 -3.62 -2.69
C MET A 1 12.61 -2.72 -1.49
N LYS A 2 13.63 -1.97 -1.02
CA LYS A 2 13.46 -1.07 0.12
C LYS A 2 13.95 0.34 -0.20
N GLN A 3 13.07 1.32 0.00
CA GLN A 3 13.31 2.74 -0.31
C GLN A 3 14.61 3.30 0.31
N GLY A 4 14.95 2.87 1.53
CA GLY A 4 16.16 3.33 2.23
C GLY A 4 17.49 2.73 1.73
N ALA A 5 17.45 1.66 0.92
CA ALA A 5 18.65 1.01 0.40
C ALA A 5 18.99 1.59 -0.99
N ARG A 6 19.72 2.71 -1.02
CA ARG A 6 20.12 3.47 -2.23
C ARG A 6 21.22 2.81 -3.06
N LEU A 7 21.09 1.51 -3.31
CA LEU A 7 22.03 0.72 -4.09
C LEU A 7 21.28 -0.03 -5.19
N PRO A 8 21.91 -0.30 -6.35
CA PRO A 8 21.27 -1.06 -7.41
C PRO A 8 21.28 -2.58 -7.13
N TYR A 9 22.10 -3.06 -6.19
CA TYR A 9 22.27 -4.48 -5.87
C TYR A 9 21.64 -4.87 -4.51
N CYS A 10 21.69 -6.16 -4.17
CA CYS A 10 21.16 -6.68 -2.91
C CYS A 10 22.12 -6.43 -1.74
N VAL A 11 21.60 -6.01 -0.60
CA VAL A 11 22.39 -5.68 0.60
C VAL A 11 21.86 -6.46 1.78
N LYS A 12 22.75 -6.94 2.65
CA LYS A 12 22.36 -7.62 3.89
C LYS A 12 22.17 -6.58 5.00
N LEU A 13 20.95 -6.45 5.50
CA LEU A 13 20.58 -5.46 6.52
C LEU A 13 19.90 -6.14 7.70
N LEU A 14 20.03 -5.56 8.89
CA LEU A 14 19.22 -5.95 10.05
C LEU A 14 17.77 -5.52 9.79
N CYS A 15 16.83 -6.46 9.86
CA CYS A 15 15.46 -6.24 9.40
C CYS A 15 14.43 -6.30 10.53
N ASP A 16 14.62 -5.56 11.62
CA ASP A 16 13.62 -5.52 12.70
C ASP A 16 12.51 -4.50 12.43
N GLY A 17 11.25 -4.90 12.59
CA GLY A 17 10.08 -4.04 12.32
C GLY A 17 9.98 -3.51 10.87
N HIS A 18 10.77 -4.05 9.94
CA HIS A 18 10.77 -3.58 8.55
C HIS A 18 9.75 -4.34 7.71
N SER A 19 9.10 -3.64 6.78
CA SER A 19 8.10 -4.19 5.84
C SER A 19 8.55 -5.42 5.03
N CYS A 20 9.86 -5.67 4.92
CA CYS A 20 10.43 -6.83 4.22
C CYS A 20 10.69 -8.04 5.13
N TYR A 21 10.35 -7.96 6.41
CA TYR A 21 10.53 -9.04 7.39
C TYR A 21 9.28 -9.17 8.26
N ARG A 22 8.92 -10.41 8.55
CA ARG A 22 7.89 -10.76 9.52
C ARG A 22 8.56 -11.57 10.60
N SER A 23 8.61 -11.04 11.81
CA SER A 23 9.21 -11.71 12.95
C SER A 23 8.35 -12.91 13.38
N HIS A 24 9.01 -14.02 13.73
CA HIS A 24 8.35 -15.21 14.27
C HIS A 24 8.25 -15.17 15.80
N ARG A 25 9.09 -14.35 16.45
CA ARG A 25 9.15 -14.13 17.89
C ARG A 25 9.25 -12.64 18.17
N THR A 26 8.88 -12.23 19.38
CA THR A 26 9.11 -10.87 19.85
C THR A 26 10.63 -10.62 19.92
N ASP A 27 11.07 -9.44 19.48
CA ASP A 27 12.47 -8.99 19.53
C ASP A 27 13.48 -9.92 18.83
N ASP A 28 13.12 -10.43 17.65
CA ASP A 28 13.98 -11.32 16.85
C ASP A 28 14.52 -10.59 15.59
N PRO A 29 15.61 -9.80 15.72
CA PRO A 29 16.19 -9.07 14.60
C PRO A 29 17.05 -10.00 13.73
N GLU A 30 16.58 -10.30 12.52
CA GLU A 30 17.33 -11.12 11.56
C GLU A 30 18.01 -10.27 10.48
N ARG A 31 19.19 -10.70 10.01
CA ARG A 31 19.88 -10.08 8.87
C ARG A 31 19.47 -10.73 7.55
N LYS A 32 18.67 -10.04 6.73
CA LYS A 32 18.22 -10.54 5.41
C LYS A 32 18.79 -9.72 4.26
N TYR A 33 18.94 -10.39 3.12
CA TYR A 33 19.27 -9.71 1.86
C TYR A 33 18.04 -9.02 1.30
N VAL A 34 18.16 -7.73 1.02
CA VAL A 34 17.08 -6.90 0.47
C VAL A 34 17.57 -6.24 -0.81
N ARG A 35 16.74 -6.24 -1.85
CA ARG A 35 17.01 -5.50 -3.09
C ARG A 35 16.91 -4.00 -2.83
N GLY A 36 17.89 -3.22 -3.27
CA GLY A 36 17.86 -1.77 -3.16
C GLY A 36 16.77 -1.10 -4.02
N CYS A 37 16.61 0.21 -3.86
CA CYS A 37 15.52 0.99 -4.46
C CYS A 37 15.80 1.47 -5.89
N ILE A 38 17.06 1.45 -6.34
CA ILE A 38 17.43 1.93 -7.68
C ILE A 38 17.07 0.83 -8.69
N VAL A 39 16.19 1.17 -9.64
CA VAL A 39 15.75 0.30 -10.74
C VAL A 39 16.18 0.92 -12.06
N ASN A 40 16.45 0.07 -13.05
CA ASN A 40 16.75 0.49 -14.43
C ASN A 40 15.48 0.75 -15.27
N THR A 41 14.28 0.46 -14.74
CA THR A 41 13.00 0.51 -15.46
C THR A 41 11.93 1.16 -14.58
N ILE A 42 10.97 1.85 -15.20
CA ILE A 42 9.83 2.47 -14.52
C ILE A 42 8.83 1.38 -14.11
N ILE A 43 8.36 1.41 -12.86
CA ILE A 43 7.41 0.42 -12.30
C ILE A 43 6.13 1.13 -11.83
N GLY A 44 5.36 1.72 -12.75
CA GLY A 44 4.06 2.28 -12.39
C GLY A 44 3.49 3.25 -13.42
N ILE A 45 2.16 3.35 -13.41
CA ILE A 45 1.38 4.31 -14.19
C ILE A 45 0.74 5.27 -13.17
N VAL A 46 1.06 6.56 -13.27
CA VAL A 46 0.50 7.60 -12.38
C VAL A 46 -0.64 8.34 -13.06
N GLU A 47 -0.49 8.62 -14.36
CA GLU A 47 -1.47 9.31 -15.18
C GLU A 47 -1.76 8.50 -16.45
N GLN A 48 -2.98 8.62 -16.98
CA GLN A 48 -3.33 8.03 -18.26
C GLN A 48 -2.60 8.78 -19.38
N GLY A 49 -1.86 8.03 -20.21
CA GLY A 49 -1.23 8.58 -21.41
C GLY A 49 -2.21 8.69 -22.57
N GLY A 50 -1.70 9.00 -23.77
CA GLY A 50 -2.54 9.12 -24.98
C GLY A 50 -3.08 7.80 -25.55
N ALA A 51 -2.64 6.65 -25.03
CA ALA A 51 -3.13 5.35 -25.42
C ALA A 51 -3.64 4.61 -24.18
N ASP A 52 -4.87 4.10 -24.27
CA ASP A 52 -5.46 3.29 -23.22
C ASP A 52 -4.80 1.92 -23.14
N VAL A 53 -4.59 1.45 -21.91
CA VAL A 53 -4.09 0.10 -21.65
C VAL A 53 -5.32 -0.82 -21.54
N PRO A 54 -5.47 -1.83 -22.42
CA PRO A 54 -6.65 -2.70 -22.39
C PRO A 54 -6.75 -3.44 -21.06
N GLY A 55 -7.96 -3.48 -20.49
CA GLY A 55 -8.24 -4.20 -19.24
C GLY A 55 -8.02 -3.41 -17.95
N LEU A 56 -7.45 -2.20 -18.02
CA LEU A 56 -7.33 -1.29 -16.86
C LEU A 56 -8.54 -0.35 -16.70
N PRO A 57 -8.98 0.42 -17.73
CA PRO A 57 -10.12 1.32 -17.58
C PRO A 57 -11.47 0.57 -17.59
N ASP A 58 -11.53 -0.60 -18.22
CA ASP A 58 -12.79 -1.31 -18.49
C ASP A 58 -13.43 -1.91 -17.22
N ASN A 59 -12.63 -2.22 -16.21
CA ASN A 59 -13.06 -2.97 -15.04
C ASN A 59 -12.99 -2.12 -13.76
N ILE A 60 -14.10 -1.50 -13.38
CA ILE A 60 -14.22 -0.79 -12.10
C ILE A 60 -14.73 -1.78 -11.04
N LEU A 61 -13.84 -2.22 -10.16
CA LEU A 61 -14.19 -3.08 -9.03
C LEU A 61 -14.81 -2.24 -7.88
N PRO A 62 -16.00 -2.58 -7.38
CA PRO A 62 -16.59 -1.88 -6.26
C PRO A 62 -15.83 -2.15 -4.95
N LYS A 63 -15.83 -1.18 -4.04
CA LYS A 63 -15.26 -1.34 -2.69
C LYS A 63 -16.12 -2.32 -1.89
N ARG A 64 -15.52 -3.41 -1.42
CA ARG A 64 -16.22 -4.48 -0.68
C ARG A 64 -16.51 -4.14 0.78
N LEU A 65 -15.67 -3.33 1.41
CA LEU A 65 -15.74 -3.02 2.83
C LEU A 65 -16.20 -1.59 3.04
N VAL A 66 -17.19 -1.43 3.92
CA VAL A 66 -17.63 -0.13 4.43
C VAL A 66 -16.79 0.21 5.66
N PRO A 67 -16.46 1.49 5.91
CA PRO A 67 -15.85 1.88 7.17
C PRO A 67 -16.67 1.39 8.36
N MET A 68 -16.02 0.79 9.36
CA MET A 68 -16.73 0.30 10.55
C MET A 68 -17.08 1.39 11.57
N PRO A 69 -16.23 2.40 11.85
CA PRO A 69 -16.53 3.35 12.92
C PRO A 69 -17.58 4.38 12.49
N PRO A 70 -18.57 4.71 13.34
CA PRO A 70 -19.72 5.56 12.98
C PRO A 70 -19.31 6.95 12.53
N THR A 71 -18.25 7.52 13.12
CA THR A 71 -17.69 8.83 12.73
C THR A 71 -17.11 8.83 11.32
N THR A 72 -16.56 7.70 10.87
CA THR A 72 -16.03 7.57 9.50
C THR A 72 -17.15 7.28 8.50
N ILE A 73 -18.22 6.60 8.93
CA ILE A 73 -19.41 6.38 8.09
C ILE A 73 -20.11 7.72 7.82
N SER A 74 -20.38 8.55 8.85
CA SER A 74 -20.98 9.88 8.65
C SER A 74 -20.14 10.76 7.71
N ARG A 75 -18.81 10.75 7.86
CA ARG A 75 -17.90 11.44 6.94
C ARG A 75 -17.95 10.89 5.52
N PHE A 76 -18.09 9.57 5.36
CA PHE A 76 -18.14 8.93 4.05
C PHE A 76 -19.41 9.30 3.28
N PHE A 77 -20.56 9.39 3.99
CA PHE A 77 -21.85 9.74 3.40
C PHE A 77 -22.18 11.23 3.49
N SER A 78 -21.32 12.05 4.10
CA SER A 78 -21.57 13.48 4.37
C SER A 78 -22.92 13.72 5.08
N SER A 79 -23.32 12.81 5.99
CA SER A 79 -24.57 12.89 6.73
C SER A 79 -24.43 13.81 7.94
N SER A 80 -25.46 14.60 8.25
CA SER A 80 -25.50 15.39 9.50
C SER A 80 -25.74 14.46 10.70
N GLU A 81 -25.35 14.89 11.90
CA GLU A 81 -25.55 14.11 13.14
C GLU A 81 -27.02 13.80 13.42
N GLU A 82 -27.92 14.63 12.88
CA GLU A 82 -29.38 14.55 13.01
C GLU A 82 -29.98 13.30 12.33
N ASP A 83 -29.36 12.82 11.24
CA ASP A 83 -29.95 11.83 10.33
C ASP A 83 -29.75 10.37 10.79
N GLY A 84 -28.86 10.11 11.76
CA GLY A 84 -28.62 8.76 12.29
C GLY A 84 -27.92 7.81 11.29
N VAL A 85 -26.80 7.21 11.70
CA VAL A 85 -25.91 6.41 10.82
C VAL A 85 -26.43 4.98 10.52
N ARG A 86 -27.65 4.63 10.94
CA ARG A 86 -28.17 3.25 10.90
C ARG A 86 -29.01 2.92 9.66
N GLU A 87 -29.35 3.91 8.84
CA GLU A 87 -30.11 3.74 7.60
C GLU A 87 -29.22 3.78 6.35
#